data_AF-A0A2E7JCR8-F1
#
_entry.id   AF-A0A2E7JCR8-F1
#
_cell.length_a   1.000
_cell.length_b   1.000
_cell.length_c   1.000
_cell.angle_alpha   90.00
_cell.angle_beta   90.00
_cell.angle_gamma   90.00
#
_symmetry.space_group_name_H-M   'P 1'
#
loop_
_entity.id
_entity.type
_entity.pdbx_description
1 polymer ?
#
loop_
_entity_poly.entity_id
_entity_poly.type
_entity_poly.pdbx_seq_one_letter_code
_entity_poly.pdbx_strand_id
1 'polypeptide(L)'
;MPDYRFPSEPPADALKWFRAKGFQPGFDYRDVWQSEHAQAFTVAKAMRMDVLTTIRSAFDEALAEGKTLQQFRAELTPTLQRLGWWGRSDEIDPATGNIVDVQLGSPRRLKTIYRTNMRTARAAGQWQRIERRSMTHPYLVYELGPSEQHRVQHVGWARLILPADDPFWSTHYPPNGWGCKCRVRQITRREKDRLMKTGRYSDTAPPIRTTEYINDRTGEAIQVPNGIDPGWDYNPGQARGAAVQQHLQQTEKEFATTMAKPVPAEGVQVFPSDLTFSTCKHVTQDGVQQILTQIPGIAPQLEKFARYMEAHPTKTLFLKQTEQGRGRNADKLAEPVGQFLGMPPRQARSAYYMPNARRANGWTPLVFDYVVVKAKASDKLSNIDPDIMAAAVDAAARAHAVGDSSRFFSLRATYDALVGESHAGLVNTWIHEIGHQVHTWAELPQPPTTKALTRYSSANSYEWHAEHFTAWLLNRERLAQWDEGIALYFDKLIEDAIRSDRKPPNI
;
A
#
# COMPACT_ATOMS: atom_id res chain seq x y z
N MET A 1 -32.57 -26.80 11.36
CA MET A 1 -32.23 -27.44 10.06
C MET A 1 -30.76 -27.81 10.08
N PRO A 2 -30.36 -29.02 9.65
CA PRO A 2 -28.94 -29.37 9.65
C PRO A 2 -28.20 -28.48 8.65
N ASP A 3 -27.15 -27.80 9.11
CA ASP A 3 -26.25 -27.03 8.26
C ASP A 3 -25.70 -27.96 7.16
N TYR A 4 -25.73 -27.49 5.92
CA TYR A 4 -25.14 -28.19 4.78
C TYR A 4 -23.66 -28.50 5.10
N ARG A 5 -23.34 -29.79 5.27
CA ARG A 5 -21.98 -30.25 5.53
C ARG A 5 -21.20 -30.31 4.23
N PHE A 6 -20.04 -29.66 4.22
CA PHE A 6 -19.10 -29.70 3.11
C PHE A 6 -18.44 -31.10 3.03
N PRO A 7 -18.06 -31.59 1.83
CA PRO A 7 -17.28 -32.82 1.69
C PRO A 7 -15.93 -32.70 2.42
N SER A 8 -15.45 -33.81 2.99
CA SER A 8 -14.26 -33.90 3.86
C SER A 8 -12.91 -33.75 3.15
N GLU A 9 -12.87 -33.70 1.82
CA GLU A 9 -11.63 -33.56 1.04
C GLU A 9 -11.55 -32.18 0.36
N PRO A 10 -10.42 -31.45 0.48
CA PRO A 10 -10.20 -30.17 -0.18
C PRO A 10 -10.23 -30.36 -1.72
N PRO A 11 -11.07 -29.65 -2.48
CA PRO A 11 -11.01 -29.73 -3.93
C PRO A 11 -9.71 -29.04 -4.39
N ALA A 12 -8.69 -29.82 -4.76
CA ALA A 12 -7.37 -29.30 -5.17
C ALA A 12 -7.46 -28.21 -6.27
N ASP A 13 -8.44 -28.31 -7.18
CA ASP A 13 -8.71 -27.28 -8.20
C ASP A 13 -9.17 -25.94 -7.61
N ALA A 14 -9.98 -25.96 -6.54
CA ALA A 14 -10.47 -24.76 -5.88
C ALA A 14 -9.35 -24.04 -5.11
N LEU A 15 -8.45 -24.81 -4.47
CA LEU A 15 -7.26 -24.28 -3.81
C LEU A 15 -6.27 -23.69 -4.83
N LYS A 16 -6.02 -24.40 -5.94
CA LYS A 16 -5.20 -23.90 -7.06
C LYS A 16 -5.76 -22.62 -7.66
N TRP A 17 -7.08 -22.52 -7.80
CA TRP A 17 -7.75 -21.31 -8.27
C TRP A 17 -7.60 -20.15 -7.28
N PHE A 18 -7.83 -20.39 -5.98
CA PHE A 18 -7.74 -19.34 -4.95
C PHE A 18 -6.32 -18.81 -4.75
N ARG A 19 -5.31 -19.70 -4.66
CA ARG A 19 -3.90 -19.31 -4.47
C ARG A 19 -3.37 -18.42 -5.56
N ALA A 20 -3.92 -18.56 -6.76
CA ALA A 20 -3.45 -17.85 -7.92
C ALA A 20 -4.34 -16.63 -8.29
N LYS A 21 -5.06 -16.08 -7.29
CA LYS A 21 -5.63 -14.71 -7.31
C LYS A 21 -4.59 -13.66 -6.91
N GLY A 22 -4.71 -12.44 -7.45
CA GLY A 22 -4.00 -11.26 -6.95
C GLY A 22 -4.69 -10.63 -5.73
N PHE A 23 -4.14 -9.55 -5.18
CA PHE A 23 -4.82 -8.71 -4.20
C PHE A 23 -5.43 -7.48 -4.89
N GLN A 24 -6.64 -7.09 -4.49
CA GLN A 24 -7.17 -5.76 -4.81
C GLN A 24 -8.06 -5.28 -3.66
N PRO A 25 -7.78 -4.17 -2.99
CA PRO A 25 -8.69 -3.57 -2.03
C PRO A 25 -9.81 -2.79 -2.73
N GLY A 26 -10.94 -2.67 -2.06
CA GLY A 26 -12.01 -1.74 -2.44
C GLY A 26 -12.59 -1.12 -1.18
N PHE A 27 -13.02 0.14 -1.22
CA PHE A 27 -13.69 0.77 -0.07
C PHE A 27 -15.15 0.30 0.00
N ASP A 28 -15.83 0.29 -1.13
CA ASP A 28 -17.15 -0.30 -1.32
C ASP A 28 -17.05 -1.54 -2.20
N TYR A 29 -17.99 -2.48 -2.07
CA TYR A 29 -18.01 -3.64 -2.98
C TYR A 29 -18.34 -3.23 -4.42
N ARG A 30 -18.96 -2.06 -4.61
CA ARG A 30 -19.26 -1.46 -5.92
C ARG A 30 -18.05 -0.83 -6.60
N ASP A 31 -16.90 -0.74 -5.91
CA ASP A 31 -15.64 -0.23 -6.48
C ASP A 31 -14.92 -1.21 -7.38
N VAL A 32 -15.13 -2.50 -7.14
CA VAL A 32 -14.38 -3.57 -7.80
C VAL A 32 -15.33 -4.24 -8.78
N TRP A 33 -15.07 -4.11 -10.09
CA TRP A 33 -16.00 -4.62 -11.11
C TRP A 33 -15.61 -6.03 -11.61
N GLN A 34 -16.48 -6.67 -12.39
CA GLN A 34 -16.57 -8.11 -12.69
C GLN A 34 -15.24 -8.89 -12.80
N SER A 35 -14.30 -8.43 -13.63
CA SER A 35 -13.00 -9.11 -13.83
C SER A 35 -12.17 -9.14 -12.55
N GLU A 36 -12.25 -8.10 -11.74
CA GLU A 36 -11.43 -7.93 -10.54
C GLU A 36 -11.94 -8.78 -9.36
N HIS A 37 -13.27 -8.96 -9.19
CA HIS A 37 -13.80 -9.94 -8.21
C HIS A 37 -13.50 -11.40 -8.61
N ALA A 38 -13.46 -11.67 -9.92
CA ALA A 38 -13.09 -12.97 -10.47
C ALA A 38 -11.59 -13.28 -10.28
N GLN A 39 -10.74 -12.24 -10.35
CA GLN A 39 -9.28 -12.36 -10.52
C GLN A 39 -8.46 -11.91 -9.30
N ALA A 40 -9.04 -11.12 -8.40
CA ALA A 40 -8.42 -10.64 -7.17
C ALA A 40 -9.23 -11.03 -5.92
N PHE A 41 -8.56 -11.09 -4.78
CA PHE A 41 -9.19 -11.20 -3.47
C PHE A 41 -9.43 -9.79 -2.92
N THR A 42 -10.69 -9.39 -2.88
CA THR A 42 -11.11 -8.09 -2.35
C THR A 42 -12.03 -8.27 -1.17
N VAL A 43 -11.75 -7.54 -0.10
CA VAL A 43 -12.67 -7.33 1.00
C VAL A 43 -12.93 -5.84 1.07
N ALA A 44 -14.18 -5.44 0.84
CA ALA A 44 -14.59 -4.05 0.97
C ALA A 44 -14.07 -3.48 2.32
N LYS A 45 -13.62 -2.23 2.37
CA LYS A 45 -13.10 -1.54 3.57
C LYS A 45 -11.91 -2.23 4.25
N ALA A 46 -11.30 -3.25 3.67
CA ALA A 46 -10.00 -3.74 4.07
C ALA A 46 -8.97 -3.05 3.19
N MET A 47 -8.78 -1.74 3.38
CA MET A 47 -7.81 -0.96 2.61
C MET A 47 -6.37 -1.17 3.10
N ARG A 48 -6.17 -1.92 4.19
CA ARG A 48 -4.84 -2.25 4.68
C ARG A 48 -4.38 -3.63 4.20
N MET A 49 -3.15 -3.70 3.71
CA MET A 49 -2.57 -4.92 3.16
C MET A 49 -2.38 -6.02 4.21
N ASP A 50 -2.10 -5.66 5.46
CA ASP A 50 -2.05 -6.58 6.60
C ASP A 50 -3.40 -7.27 6.83
N VAL A 51 -4.51 -6.53 6.79
CA VAL A 51 -5.88 -7.05 6.92
C VAL A 51 -6.22 -7.95 5.75
N LEU A 52 -5.97 -7.51 4.50
CA LEU A 52 -6.25 -8.31 3.32
C LEU A 52 -5.43 -9.60 3.26
N THR A 53 -4.13 -9.52 3.58
CA THR A 53 -3.23 -10.67 3.61
C THR A 53 -3.62 -11.63 4.72
N THR A 54 -4.02 -11.11 5.89
CA THR A 54 -4.51 -11.92 7.01
C THR A 54 -5.80 -12.67 6.62
N ILE A 55 -6.78 -11.97 6.05
CA ILE A 55 -8.04 -12.62 5.63
C ILE A 55 -7.77 -13.63 4.51
N ARG A 56 -6.92 -13.30 3.53
CA ARG A 56 -6.57 -14.21 2.43
C ARG A 56 -5.85 -15.46 2.94
N SER A 57 -4.92 -15.33 3.88
CA SER A 57 -4.19 -16.47 4.46
C SER A 57 -5.15 -17.38 5.23
N ALA A 58 -6.03 -16.80 6.04
CA ALA A 58 -7.07 -17.57 6.73
C ALA A 58 -8.03 -18.28 5.76
N PHE A 59 -8.27 -17.71 4.58
CA PHE A 59 -9.03 -18.38 3.52
C PHE A 59 -8.28 -19.52 2.86
N ASP A 60 -6.99 -19.35 2.59
CA ASP A 60 -6.15 -20.41 2.02
C ASP A 60 -6.15 -21.62 2.93
N GLU A 61 -5.92 -21.41 4.22
CA GLU A 61 -5.99 -22.45 5.25
C GLU A 61 -7.39 -23.07 5.32
N ALA A 62 -8.44 -22.24 5.34
CA ALA A 62 -9.80 -22.76 5.40
C ALA A 62 -10.19 -23.59 4.17
N LEU A 63 -9.67 -23.26 2.99
CA LEU A 63 -9.83 -24.05 1.77
C LEU A 63 -8.99 -25.32 1.80
N ALA A 64 -7.75 -25.24 2.28
CA ALA A 64 -6.79 -26.34 2.31
C ALA A 64 -7.14 -27.40 3.37
N GLU A 65 -7.69 -26.99 4.50
CA GLU A 65 -7.99 -27.86 5.65
C GLU A 65 -9.50 -28.15 5.80
N GLY A 66 -10.34 -27.52 4.96
CA GLY A 66 -11.79 -27.69 5.05
C GLY A 66 -12.44 -27.06 6.29
N LYS A 67 -11.83 -26.01 6.85
CA LYS A 67 -12.31 -25.34 8.08
C LYS A 67 -13.75 -24.83 7.90
N THR A 68 -14.57 -25.03 8.92
CA THR A 68 -15.96 -24.53 8.98
C THR A 68 -16.01 -23.01 9.16
N LEU A 69 -17.17 -22.39 8.89
CA LEU A 69 -17.37 -20.96 9.18
C LEU A 69 -17.15 -20.61 10.66
N GLN A 70 -17.45 -21.53 11.57
CA GLN A 70 -17.27 -21.30 13.01
C GLN A 70 -15.78 -21.23 13.36
N GLN A 71 -14.98 -22.19 12.87
CA GLN A 71 -13.52 -22.21 13.04
C GLN A 71 -12.87 -20.98 12.39
N PHE A 72 -13.19 -20.71 11.13
CA PHE A 72 -12.71 -19.53 10.40
C PHE A 72 -12.97 -18.23 11.18
N ARG A 73 -14.16 -18.08 11.78
CA ARG A 73 -14.47 -16.89 12.58
C ARG A 73 -13.73 -16.86 13.91
N ALA A 74 -13.64 -17.99 14.61
CA ALA A 74 -12.97 -18.07 15.91
C ALA A 74 -11.48 -17.71 15.81
N GLU A 75 -10.82 -18.17 14.75
CA GLU A 75 -9.38 -17.95 14.51
C GLU A 75 -9.09 -16.53 13.99
N LEU A 76 -9.90 -16.03 13.06
CA LEU A 76 -9.64 -14.78 12.37
C LEU A 76 -10.05 -13.54 13.19
N THR A 77 -11.08 -13.65 14.03
CA THR A 77 -11.62 -12.50 14.79
C THR A 77 -10.58 -11.83 15.70
N PRO A 78 -9.83 -12.56 16.55
CA PRO A 78 -8.83 -11.94 17.44
C PRO A 78 -7.70 -11.24 16.66
N THR A 79 -7.30 -11.80 15.52
CA THR A 79 -6.26 -11.20 14.67
C THR A 79 -6.76 -9.92 14.01
N LEU A 80 -7.98 -9.91 13.48
CA LEU A 80 -8.57 -8.69 12.92
C LEU A 80 -8.81 -7.60 13.97
N GLN A 81 -9.13 -7.97 15.21
CA GLN A 81 -9.22 -7.03 16.33
C GLN A 81 -7.87 -6.40 16.66
N ARG A 82 -6.80 -7.20 16.74
CA ARG A 82 -5.42 -6.70 16.96
C ARG A 82 -4.95 -5.77 15.84
N LEU A 83 -5.33 -6.08 14.60
CA LEU A 83 -5.06 -5.22 13.45
C LEU A 83 -5.96 -3.97 13.44
N GLY A 84 -6.85 -3.76 14.40
CA GLY A 84 -7.75 -2.60 14.43
C GLY A 84 -8.80 -2.61 13.31
N TRP A 85 -9.18 -3.78 12.80
CA TRP A 85 -10.21 -3.94 11.77
C TRP A 85 -11.45 -4.66 12.32
N TRP A 86 -12.13 -4.06 13.30
CA TRP A 86 -13.30 -4.67 13.94
C TRP A 86 -14.29 -3.64 14.46
N GLY A 87 -15.59 -3.94 14.37
CA GLY A 87 -16.63 -3.02 14.85
C GLY A 87 -16.94 -1.91 13.85
N ARG A 88 -17.37 -0.76 14.36
CA ARG A 88 -17.63 0.45 13.59
C ARG A 88 -16.46 1.41 13.77
N SER A 89 -16.13 2.16 12.74
CA SER A 89 -15.08 3.18 12.74
C SER A 89 -15.46 4.31 11.80
N ASP A 90 -15.05 5.52 12.14
CA ASP A 90 -15.08 6.65 11.23
C ASP A 90 -13.91 6.49 10.24
N GLU A 91 -14.21 6.45 8.95
CA GLU A 91 -13.23 6.33 7.87
C GLU A 91 -13.48 7.42 6.84
N ILE A 92 -12.42 7.93 6.21
CA ILE A 92 -12.54 8.87 5.10
C ILE A 92 -12.86 8.08 3.83
N ASP A 93 -13.97 8.37 3.18
CA ASP A 93 -14.27 7.78 1.86
C ASP A 93 -13.31 8.38 0.82
N PRO A 94 -12.42 7.58 0.20
CA PRO A 94 -11.43 8.09 -0.74
C PRO A 94 -12.04 8.71 -1.99
N ALA A 95 -13.29 8.37 -2.34
CA ALA A 95 -13.97 8.94 -3.50
C ALA A 95 -14.62 10.31 -3.22
N THR A 96 -14.99 10.59 -1.96
CA THR A 96 -15.75 11.81 -1.61
C THR A 96 -15.04 12.72 -0.61
N GLY A 97 -13.98 12.24 0.07
CA GLY A 97 -13.25 12.96 1.11
C GLY A 97 -14.01 13.12 2.43
N ASN A 98 -15.23 12.60 2.54
CA ASN A 98 -16.07 12.73 3.73
C ASN A 98 -15.77 11.66 4.77
N ILE A 99 -15.84 12.02 6.04
CA ILE A 99 -15.84 11.06 7.15
C ILE A 99 -17.18 10.34 7.17
N VAL A 100 -17.14 9.02 7.07
CA VAL A 100 -18.31 8.15 7.10
C VAL A 100 -18.14 7.10 8.19
N ASP A 101 -19.18 6.90 9.00
CA ASP A 101 -19.24 5.80 9.95
C ASP A 101 -19.43 4.48 9.20
N VAL A 102 -18.40 3.64 9.24
CA VAL A 102 -18.36 2.37 8.53
C VAL A 102 -18.28 1.16 9.44
N GLN A 103 -18.96 0.10 9.04
CA GLN A 103 -18.76 -1.23 9.61
C GLN A 103 -17.47 -1.86 9.03
N LEU A 104 -16.45 -2.04 9.86
CA LEU A 104 -15.22 -2.81 9.59
C LEU A 104 -15.51 -4.32 9.76
N GLY A 105 -14.70 -5.06 10.53
CA GLY A 105 -14.94 -6.47 10.81
C GLY A 105 -16.20 -6.71 11.65
N SER A 106 -16.98 -7.74 11.30
CA SER A 106 -18.07 -8.22 12.15
C SER A 106 -18.37 -9.70 11.91
N PRO A 107 -18.99 -10.40 12.89
CA PRO A 107 -19.54 -11.74 12.74
C PRO A 107 -20.30 -12.00 11.43
N ARG A 108 -21.19 -11.07 11.09
CA ARG A 108 -22.09 -11.16 9.95
C ARG A 108 -21.30 -10.93 8.65
N ARG A 109 -20.37 -9.97 8.67
CA ARG A 109 -19.52 -9.64 7.52
C ARG A 109 -18.56 -10.78 7.18
N LEU A 110 -17.90 -11.36 8.18
CA LEU A 110 -17.03 -12.53 7.97
C LEU A 110 -17.81 -13.73 7.41
N LYS A 111 -19.07 -13.91 7.82
CA LYS A 111 -19.96 -14.93 7.24
C LYS A 111 -20.23 -14.69 5.75
N THR A 112 -20.46 -13.44 5.33
CA THR A 112 -20.64 -13.09 3.91
C THR A 112 -19.36 -13.31 3.12
N ILE A 113 -18.24 -12.74 3.59
CA ILE A 113 -16.92 -12.88 2.98
C ILE A 113 -16.58 -14.37 2.79
N TYR A 114 -16.79 -15.18 3.83
CA TYR A 114 -16.53 -16.62 3.77
C TYR A 114 -17.42 -17.35 2.78
N ARG A 115 -18.74 -17.16 2.86
CA ARG A 115 -19.68 -17.87 1.99
C ARG A 115 -19.50 -17.50 0.52
N THR A 116 -19.24 -16.23 0.22
CA THR A 116 -19.01 -15.74 -1.13
C THR A 116 -17.74 -16.36 -1.72
N ASN A 117 -16.59 -16.14 -1.09
CA ASN A 117 -15.30 -16.64 -1.61
C ASN A 117 -15.29 -18.18 -1.74
N MET A 118 -15.82 -18.90 -0.76
CA MET A 118 -15.88 -20.36 -0.77
C MET A 118 -16.81 -20.92 -1.86
N ARG A 119 -17.83 -20.17 -2.30
CA ARG A 119 -18.71 -20.59 -3.39
C ARG A 119 -18.08 -20.29 -4.74
N THR A 120 -17.54 -19.08 -4.92
CA THR A 120 -16.87 -18.68 -6.15
C THR A 120 -15.66 -19.58 -6.46
N ALA A 121 -14.85 -19.91 -5.45
CA ALA A 121 -13.70 -20.81 -5.62
C ALA A 121 -14.11 -22.24 -6.05
N ARG A 122 -15.19 -22.76 -5.46
CA ARG A 122 -15.71 -24.08 -5.84
C ARG A 122 -16.32 -24.08 -7.24
N ALA A 123 -17.04 -23.02 -7.60
CA ALA A 123 -17.62 -22.83 -8.93
C ALA A 123 -16.51 -22.80 -9.99
N ALA A 124 -15.45 -22.04 -9.76
CA ALA A 124 -14.31 -22.02 -10.68
C ALA A 124 -13.59 -23.37 -10.79
N GLY A 125 -13.36 -24.06 -9.67
CA GLY A 125 -12.81 -25.42 -9.70
C GLY A 125 -13.74 -26.43 -10.40
N GLN A 126 -15.06 -26.25 -10.28
CA GLN A 126 -16.06 -27.04 -11.01
C GLN A 126 -15.97 -26.78 -12.51
N TRP A 127 -15.82 -25.53 -12.94
CA TRP A 127 -15.64 -25.19 -14.35
C TRP A 127 -14.40 -25.85 -14.97
N GLN A 128 -13.26 -25.82 -14.28
CA GLN A 128 -12.06 -26.53 -14.76
C GLN A 128 -12.30 -28.03 -14.93
N ARG A 129 -13.08 -28.66 -14.03
CA ARG A 129 -13.50 -30.06 -14.20
C ARG A 129 -14.45 -30.25 -15.37
N ILE A 130 -15.36 -29.30 -15.59
CA ILE A 130 -16.29 -29.30 -16.72
C ILE A 130 -15.50 -29.28 -18.03
N GLU A 131 -14.56 -28.36 -18.18
CA GLU A 131 -13.70 -28.24 -19.37
C GLU A 131 -12.92 -29.53 -19.63
N ARG A 132 -12.27 -30.09 -18.60
CA ARG A 132 -11.52 -31.35 -18.70
C ARG A 132 -12.39 -32.54 -19.09
N ARG A 133 -13.68 -32.52 -18.77
CA ARG A 133 -14.63 -33.61 -19.04
C ARG A 133 -15.60 -33.32 -20.18
N SER A 134 -15.42 -32.22 -20.90
CA SER A 134 -16.34 -31.74 -21.95
C SER A 134 -16.64 -32.81 -23.01
N MET A 135 -15.65 -33.64 -23.37
CA MET A 135 -15.86 -34.74 -24.33
C MET A 135 -16.81 -35.84 -23.82
N THR A 136 -16.77 -36.16 -22.52
CA THR A 136 -17.56 -37.27 -21.94
C THR A 136 -18.88 -36.80 -21.35
N HIS A 137 -18.92 -35.59 -20.81
CA HIS A 137 -20.09 -34.97 -20.21
C HIS A 137 -20.29 -33.57 -20.82
N PRO A 138 -20.75 -33.48 -22.08
CA PRO A 138 -20.76 -32.23 -22.83
C PRO A 138 -21.85 -31.25 -22.42
N TYR A 139 -22.80 -31.66 -21.58
CA TYR A 139 -23.96 -30.84 -21.22
C TYR A 139 -23.93 -30.43 -19.75
N LEU A 140 -24.46 -29.24 -19.46
CA LEU A 140 -24.66 -28.71 -18.13
C LEU A 140 -26.16 -28.54 -17.88
N VAL A 141 -26.62 -28.94 -16.69
CA VAL A 141 -27.97 -28.66 -16.21
C VAL A 141 -27.94 -27.65 -15.08
N TYR A 142 -28.77 -26.61 -15.18
CA TYR A 142 -28.94 -25.61 -14.13
C TYR A 142 -29.88 -26.13 -13.03
N GLU A 143 -29.40 -26.12 -11.79
CA GLU A 143 -30.13 -26.65 -10.62
C GLU A 143 -30.26 -25.60 -9.52
N LEU A 144 -31.46 -25.54 -8.92
CA LEU A 144 -31.70 -24.73 -7.74
C LEU A 144 -30.99 -25.31 -6.51
N GLY A 145 -30.47 -24.41 -5.67
CA GLY A 145 -29.86 -24.76 -4.39
C GLY A 145 -30.87 -24.97 -3.26
N PRO A 146 -30.40 -25.23 -2.03
CA PRO A 146 -31.25 -25.34 -0.84
C PRO A 146 -31.57 -23.96 -0.25
N SER A 147 -31.99 -23.01 -1.09
CA SER A 147 -32.54 -21.75 -0.60
C SER A 147 -34.03 -21.93 -0.36
N GLU A 148 -34.54 -21.32 0.71
CA GLU A 148 -35.98 -21.31 0.98
C GLU A 148 -36.74 -20.50 -0.06
N GLN A 149 -36.13 -19.40 -0.52
CA GLN A 149 -36.65 -18.54 -1.56
C GLN A 149 -35.62 -18.41 -2.70
N HIS A 150 -36.12 -18.42 -3.94
CA HIS A 150 -35.33 -18.28 -5.15
C HIS A 150 -35.76 -17.04 -5.92
N ARG A 151 -34.81 -16.37 -6.59
CA ARG A 151 -35.11 -15.31 -7.56
C ARG A 151 -35.96 -15.92 -8.69
N VAL A 152 -37.02 -15.22 -9.12
CA VAL A 152 -37.97 -15.72 -10.13
C VAL A 152 -37.26 -16.14 -11.42
N GLN A 153 -36.26 -15.36 -11.84
CA GLN A 153 -35.45 -15.64 -13.01
C GLN A 153 -34.69 -16.97 -12.87
N HIS A 154 -34.14 -17.28 -11.69
CA HIS A 154 -33.41 -18.52 -11.45
C HIS A 154 -34.33 -19.74 -11.47
N VAL A 155 -35.59 -19.57 -11.03
CA VAL A 155 -36.62 -20.62 -11.16
C VAL A 155 -36.92 -20.89 -12.63
N GLY A 156 -36.95 -19.84 -13.46
CA GLY A 156 -37.09 -19.95 -14.91
C GLY A 156 -35.92 -20.68 -15.60
N TRP A 157 -34.72 -20.61 -15.03
CA TRP A 157 -33.55 -21.35 -15.53
C TRP A 157 -33.45 -22.77 -14.98
N ALA A 158 -34.22 -23.13 -13.95
CA ALA A 158 -34.17 -24.47 -13.38
C ALA A 158 -34.48 -25.51 -14.46
N ARG A 159 -33.67 -26.57 -14.55
CA ARG A 159 -33.80 -27.65 -15.56
C ARG A 159 -33.48 -27.23 -17.00
N LEU A 160 -32.83 -26.08 -17.19
CA LEU A 160 -32.20 -25.73 -18.46
C LEU A 160 -30.96 -26.61 -18.67
N ILE A 161 -30.86 -27.27 -19.84
CA ILE A 161 -29.75 -28.10 -20.26
C ILE A 161 -29.09 -27.49 -21.49
N LEU A 162 -27.85 -27.02 -21.38
CA LEU A 162 -27.11 -26.47 -22.52
C LEU A 162 -25.75 -27.16 -22.69
N PRO A 163 -25.18 -27.16 -23.91
CA PRO A 163 -23.77 -27.52 -24.10
C PRO A 163 -22.85 -26.73 -23.15
N ALA A 164 -21.75 -27.31 -22.71
CA ALA A 164 -20.82 -26.67 -21.78
C ALA A 164 -20.13 -25.43 -22.38
N ASP A 165 -20.02 -25.36 -23.71
CA ASP A 165 -19.48 -24.24 -24.49
C ASP A 165 -20.54 -23.21 -24.90
N ASP A 166 -21.80 -23.38 -24.47
CA ASP A 166 -22.87 -22.43 -24.78
C ASP A 166 -22.57 -21.03 -24.18
N PRO A 167 -22.72 -19.94 -24.96
CA PRO A 167 -22.47 -18.57 -24.49
C PRO A 167 -23.27 -18.17 -23.24
N PHE A 168 -24.41 -18.81 -22.96
CA PHE A 168 -25.19 -18.57 -21.75
C PHE A 168 -24.35 -18.72 -20.48
N TRP A 169 -23.41 -19.67 -20.47
CA TRP A 169 -22.54 -19.92 -19.32
C TRP A 169 -21.47 -18.87 -19.10
N SER A 170 -21.26 -17.93 -20.03
CA SER A 170 -20.33 -16.81 -19.82
C SER A 170 -20.80 -15.87 -18.72
N THR A 171 -22.13 -15.71 -18.57
CA THR A 171 -22.75 -14.76 -17.64
C THR A 171 -23.61 -15.47 -16.59
N HIS A 172 -24.29 -16.56 -16.93
CA HIS A 172 -25.30 -17.19 -16.06
C HIS A 172 -24.79 -18.41 -15.28
N TYR A 173 -23.47 -18.59 -15.21
CA TYR A 173 -22.85 -19.68 -14.45
C TYR A 173 -22.80 -19.37 -12.94
N PRO A 174 -23.51 -20.12 -12.08
CA PRO A 174 -23.60 -19.79 -10.66
C PRO A 174 -22.24 -19.75 -9.94
N PRO A 175 -22.08 -18.90 -8.91
CA PRO A 175 -23.11 -18.05 -8.28
C PRO A 175 -23.48 -16.79 -9.09
N ASN A 176 -24.79 -16.57 -9.31
CA ASN A 176 -25.32 -15.44 -10.09
C ASN A 176 -25.69 -14.22 -9.22
N GLY A 177 -25.14 -14.10 -8.02
CA GLY A 177 -25.50 -13.03 -7.09
C GLY A 177 -25.24 -13.33 -5.62
N TRP A 178 -25.41 -12.31 -4.79
CA TRP A 178 -25.23 -12.40 -3.35
C TRP A 178 -26.22 -13.41 -2.74
N GLY A 179 -25.67 -14.32 -1.92
CA GLY A 179 -26.44 -15.38 -1.28
C GLY A 179 -26.98 -16.46 -2.21
N CYS A 180 -26.66 -16.43 -3.52
CA CYS A 180 -27.09 -17.44 -4.47
C CYS A 180 -26.56 -18.83 -4.09
N LYS A 181 -27.44 -19.83 -4.11
CA LYS A 181 -27.09 -21.23 -3.85
C LYS A 181 -27.30 -22.17 -5.02
N CYS A 182 -27.71 -21.65 -6.17
CA CYS A 182 -27.85 -22.41 -7.41
C CYS A 182 -26.51 -23.03 -7.81
N ARG A 183 -26.59 -24.10 -8.60
CA ARG A 183 -25.42 -24.84 -9.07
C ARG A 183 -25.67 -25.32 -10.49
N VAL A 184 -24.61 -25.75 -11.16
CA VAL A 184 -24.73 -26.58 -12.36
C VAL A 184 -24.32 -28.01 -12.05
N ARG A 185 -24.81 -28.95 -12.86
CA ARG A 185 -24.35 -30.32 -12.86
C ARG A 185 -24.00 -30.74 -14.28
N GLN A 186 -22.85 -31.39 -14.43
CA GLN A 186 -22.40 -31.89 -15.72
C GLN A 186 -23.03 -33.26 -15.99
N ILE A 187 -23.55 -33.46 -17.21
CA ILE A 187 -24.29 -34.67 -17.60
C ILE A 187 -23.82 -35.21 -18.96
N THR A 188 -24.01 -36.51 -19.15
CA THR A 188 -23.73 -37.20 -20.42
C THR A 188 -24.83 -36.93 -21.45
N ARG A 189 -24.55 -37.21 -22.74
CA ARG A 189 -25.57 -37.17 -23.81
C ARG A 189 -26.75 -38.10 -23.50
N ARG A 190 -26.46 -39.33 -23.08
CA ARG A 190 -27.47 -40.33 -22.69
C ARG A 190 -28.38 -39.83 -21.56
N GLU A 191 -27.80 -39.15 -20.58
CA GLU A 191 -28.58 -38.57 -19.48
C GLU A 191 -29.43 -37.38 -19.98
N LYS A 192 -28.88 -36.49 -20.81
CA LYS A 192 -29.66 -35.42 -21.46
C LYS A 192 -30.90 -36.01 -22.13
N ASP A 193 -30.73 -37.02 -23.00
CA ASP A 193 -31.83 -37.62 -23.74
C ASP A 193 -32.91 -38.19 -22.80
N ARG A 194 -32.48 -38.80 -21.68
CA ARG A 194 -33.41 -39.31 -20.66
C ARG A 194 -34.18 -38.19 -19.97
N LEU A 195 -33.52 -37.09 -19.61
CA LEU A 195 -34.14 -35.96 -18.93
C LEU A 195 -35.11 -35.22 -19.87
N MET A 196 -34.72 -35.02 -21.13
CA MET A 196 -35.56 -34.39 -22.15
C MET A 196 -36.85 -35.16 -22.40
N LYS A 197 -36.82 -36.50 -22.41
CA LYS A 197 -38.02 -37.36 -22.53
C LYS A 197 -39.06 -37.15 -21.42
N THR A 198 -38.68 -36.57 -20.29
CA THR A 198 -39.64 -36.29 -19.21
C THR A 198 -40.54 -35.07 -19.48
N GLY A 199 -40.23 -34.26 -20.50
CA GLY A 199 -40.94 -33.02 -20.80
C GLY A 199 -40.75 -31.90 -19.77
N ARG A 200 -39.90 -32.09 -18.76
CA ARG A 200 -39.66 -31.13 -17.67
C ARG A 200 -38.38 -30.30 -17.84
N TYR A 201 -37.58 -30.57 -18.88
CA TYR A 201 -36.30 -29.93 -19.15
C TYR A 201 -36.37 -29.20 -20.49
N SER A 202 -35.60 -28.12 -20.62
CA SER A 202 -35.46 -27.33 -21.85
C SER A 202 -34.01 -27.38 -22.30
N ASP A 203 -33.75 -27.46 -23.61
CA ASP A 203 -32.42 -27.31 -24.19
C ASP A 203 -32.25 -26.09 -25.10
N THR A 204 -33.22 -25.17 -25.05
CA THR A 204 -33.15 -23.88 -25.73
C THR A 204 -32.70 -22.81 -24.75
N ALA A 205 -31.58 -22.13 -25.07
CA ALA A 205 -31.10 -21.01 -24.29
C ALA A 205 -32.13 -19.86 -24.33
N PRO A 206 -32.52 -19.30 -23.17
CA PRO A 206 -33.38 -18.12 -23.15
C PRO A 206 -32.63 -16.90 -23.70
N PRO A 207 -33.33 -15.93 -24.31
CA PRO A 207 -32.68 -14.70 -24.75
C PRO A 207 -32.12 -13.94 -23.55
N ILE A 208 -30.86 -13.52 -23.64
CA ILE A 208 -30.21 -12.71 -22.61
C ILE A 208 -30.74 -11.28 -22.75
N ARG A 209 -31.59 -10.87 -21.80
CA ARG A 209 -32.09 -9.50 -21.69
C ARG A 209 -31.31 -8.80 -20.60
N THR A 210 -30.89 -7.56 -20.86
CA THR A 210 -30.22 -6.72 -19.88
C THR A 210 -31.15 -5.63 -19.37
N THR A 211 -30.88 -5.16 -18.16
CA THR A 211 -31.46 -3.94 -17.60
C THR A 211 -30.31 -3.00 -17.27
N GLU A 212 -30.52 -1.70 -17.49
CA GLU A 212 -29.59 -0.68 -17.06
C GLU A 212 -29.58 -0.60 -15.52
N TYR A 213 -28.40 -0.74 -14.95
CA TYR A 213 -28.13 -0.50 -13.53
C TYR A 213 -27.19 0.69 -13.42
N ILE A 214 -27.56 1.66 -12.59
CA ILE A 214 -26.71 2.80 -12.28
C ILE A 214 -25.95 2.46 -11.01
N ASN A 215 -24.61 2.50 -11.08
CA ASN A 215 -23.79 2.36 -9.91
C ASN A 215 -23.90 3.65 -9.09
N ASP A 216 -24.68 3.62 -8.00
CA ASP A 216 -24.93 4.81 -7.16
C ASP A 216 -23.65 5.44 -6.58
N ARG A 217 -22.51 4.73 -6.62
CA ARG A 217 -21.22 5.23 -6.13
C ARG A 217 -20.39 5.90 -7.21
N THR A 218 -20.37 5.39 -8.44
CA THR A 218 -19.59 5.96 -9.55
C THR A 218 -20.41 6.81 -10.51
N GLY A 219 -21.75 6.70 -10.46
CA GLY A 219 -22.69 7.30 -11.41
C GLY A 219 -22.73 6.59 -12.77
N GLU A 220 -21.96 5.51 -12.95
CA GLU A 220 -21.85 4.80 -14.22
C GLU A 220 -23.09 3.93 -14.49
N ALA A 221 -23.66 4.07 -15.69
CA ALA A 221 -24.75 3.23 -16.17
C ALA A 221 -24.18 2.00 -16.89
N ILE A 222 -24.57 0.81 -16.43
CA ILE A 222 -24.08 -0.47 -16.93
C ILE A 222 -25.23 -1.41 -17.25
N GLN A 223 -25.05 -2.25 -18.27
CA GLN A 223 -26.05 -3.23 -18.69
C GLN A 223 -25.83 -4.55 -17.96
N VAL A 224 -26.78 -4.95 -17.11
CA VAL A 224 -26.69 -6.18 -16.31
C VAL A 224 -27.75 -7.18 -16.79
N PRO A 225 -27.41 -8.47 -17.03
CA PRO A 225 -28.39 -9.48 -17.40
C PRO A 225 -29.48 -9.66 -16.34
N ASN A 226 -30.73 -9.79 -16.79
CA ASN A 226 -31.88 -9.91 -15.91
C ASN A 226 -31.78 -11.15 -15.02
N GLY A 227 -31.88 -10.95 -13.70
CA GLY A 227 -31.78 -12.04 -12.72
C GLY A 227 -30.36 -12.33 -12.24
N ILE A 228 -29.37 -11.57 -12.71
CA ILE A 228 -28.01 -11.57 -12.17
C ILE A 228 -27.81 -10.29 -11.37
N ASP A 229 -27.22 -10.40 -10.17
CA ASP A 229 -26.89 -9.19 -9.40
C ASP A 229 -25.71 -8.47 -10.08
N PRO A 230 -25.65 -7.12 -10.07
CA PRO A 230 -24.52 -6.37 -10.62
C PRO A 230 -23.17 -6.88 -10.07
N GLY A 231 -22.23 -7.14 -10.98
CA GLY A 231 -20.88 -7.63 -10.65
C GLY A 231 -20.77 -9.15 -10.53
N TRP A 232 -21.84 -9.90 -10.85
CA TRP A 232 -21.86 -11.38 -10.85
C TRP A 232 -22.11 -11.99 -12.22
N ASP A 233 -22.18 -11.17 -13.26
CA ASP A 233 -22.42 -11.54 -14.65
C ASP A 233 -21.13 -11.98 -15.37
N TYR A 234 -20.41 -12.90 -14.73
CA TYR A 234 -19.23 -13.55 -15.28
C TYR A 234 -19.14 -15.00 -14.83
N ASN A 235 -18.41 -15.83 -15.59
CA ASN A 235 -18.08 -17.19 -15.20
C ASN A 235 -16.75 -17.22 -14.41
N PRO A 236 -16.77 -17.60 -13.11
CA PRO A 236 -15.55 -17.62 -12.29
C PRO A 236 -14.44 -18.54 -12.80
N GLY A 237 -14.79 -19.51 -13.66
CA GLY A 237 -13.86 -20.46 -14.25
C GLY A 237 -13.20 -20.03 -15.56
N GLN A 238 -13.81 -19.10 -16.31
CA GLN A 238 -13.32 -18.66 -17.64
C GLN A 238 -12.28 -17.52 -17.57
N ALA A 239 -12.14 -16.84 -16.42
CA ALA A 239 -11.47 -15.54 -16.29
C ALA A 239 -9.91 -15.55 -16.35
N ARG A 240 -9.26 -16.37 -17.19
CA ARG A 240 -7.79 -16.38 -17.38
C ARG A 240 -7.37 -16.27 -18.84
N GLY A 241 -7.48 -15.07 -19.41
CA GLY A 241 -6.78 -14.69 -20.64
C GLY A 241 -5.50 -13.90 -20.33
N ALA A 242 -4.50 -13.90 -21.23
CA ALA A 242 -3.20 -13.24 -21.05
C ALA A 242 -3.27 -11.72 -20.78
N ALA A 243 -4.34 -11.04 -21.22
CA ALA A 243 -4.62 -9.64 -20.90
C ALA A 243 -4.77 -9.38 -19.38
N VAL A 244 -5.15 -10.41 -18.62
CA VAL A 244 -5.33 -10.36 -17.16
C VAL A 244 -4.00 -10.30 -16.41
N GLN A 245 -2.93 -10.96 -16.89
CA GLN A 245 -1.62 -10.82 -16.24
C GLN A 245 -1.02 -9.43 -16.43
N GLN A 246 -1.23 -8.83 -17.60
CA GLN A 246 -0.80 -7.46 -17.86
C GLN A 246 -1.61 -6.45 -17.07
N HIS A 247 -2.94 -6.61 -16.99
CA HIS A 247 -3.78 -5.75 -16.16
C HIS A 247 -3.47 -5.94 -14.68
N LEU A 248 -3.28 -7.17 -14.17
CA LEU A 248 -2.86 -7.41 -12.79
C LEU A 248 -1.50 -6.78 -12.48
N GLN A 249 -0.51 -6.86 -13.37
CA GLN A 249 0.78 -6.21 -13.16
C GLN A 249 0.70 -4.68 -13.23
N GLN A 250 -0.18 -4.16 -14.09
CA GLN A 250 -0.45 -2.73 -14.25
C GLN A 250 -1.18 -2.20 -13.01
N THR A 251 -2.25 -2.86 -12.58
CA THR A 251 -3.01 -2.51 -11.38
C THR A 251 -2.21 -2.80 -10.12
N GLU A 252 -1.39 -3.85 -10.03
CA GLU A 252 -0.46 -4.07 -8.89
C GLU A 252 0.61 -2.98 -8.83
N LYS A 253 1.08 -2.45 -9.97
CA LYS A 253 1.99 -1.29 -10.02
C LYS A 253 1.27 0.00 -9.63
N GLU A 254 0.12 0.30 -10.23
CA GLU A 254 -0.69 1.48 -9.92
C GLU A 254 -1.17 1.45 -8.46
N PHE A 255 -1.49 0.27 -7.96
CA PHE A 255 -1.84 0.00 -6.57
C PHE A 255 -0.63 0.09 -5.63
N ALA A 256 0.52 -0.51 -5.97
CA ALA A 256 1.75 -0.31 -5.21
C ALA A 256 2.16 1.16 -5.18
N THR A 257 1.84 1.93 -6.21
CA THR A 257 2.08 3.38 -6.26
C THR A 257 1.04 4.17 -5.46
N THR A 258 -0.22 3.71 -5.40
CA THR A 258 -1.33 4.38 -4.67
C THR A 258 -1.39 3.99 -3.19
N MET A 259 -0.86 2.82 -2.81
CA MET A 259 -0.85 2.24 -1.45
C MET A 259 0.54 2.08 -0.85
N ALA A 260 1.59 2.39 -1.60
CA ALA A 260 2.80 2.96 -1.00
C ALA A 260 2.57 4.42 -0.58
N LYS A 261 1.32 4.85 -0.33
CA LYS A 261 0.98 5.83 0.71
C LYS A 261 0.44 5.11 1.96
N PRO A 262 1.31 4.61 2.85
CA PRO A 262 0.96 4.41 4.24
C PRO A 262 0.35 5.67 4.83
N VAL A 263 -0.48 5.44 5.84
CA VAL A 263 -1.18 6.46 6.62
C VAL A 263 -0.20 7.57 6.97
N PRO A 264 -0.44 8.83 6.53
CA PRO A 264 0.31 9.97 6.98
C PRO A 264 0.39 9.95 8.50
N ALA A 265 1.54 10.30 9.07
CA ALA A 265 1.73 10.37 10.52
C ALA A 265 1.00 11.60 11.12
N GLU A 266 -0.31 11.71 10.90
CA GLU A 266 -1.14 12.80 11.39
C GLU A 266 -1.04 12.86 12.92
N GLY A 267 -0.59 14.00 13.43
CA GLY A 267 -0.45 14.27 14.87
C GLY A 267 0.96 14.17 15.45
N VAL A 268 1.96 13.67 14.71
CA VAL A 268 3.36 13.64 15.21
C VAL A 268 4.02 15.01 15.01
N GLN A 269 4.26 15.74 16.10
CA GLN A 269 4.97 17.02 16.08
C GLN A 269 6.49 16.78 16.17
N VAL A 270 7.21 17.00 15.06
CA VAL A 270 8.67 16.82 14.99
C VAL A 270 9.41 17.98 15.66
N PHE A 271 8.88 19.19 15.53
CA PHE A 271 9.53 20.38 16.08
C PHE A 271 8.90 20.77 17.42
N PRO A 272 9.60 20.63 18.57
CA PRO A 272 9.06 20.93 19.89
C PRO A 272 8.89 22.45 20.14
N SER A 273 9.56 23.28 19.35
CA SER A 273 9.49 24.75 19.42
C SER A 273 9.78 25.35 18.03
N ASP A 274 9.84 26.68 17.92
CA ASP A 274 10.40 27.32 16.73
C ASP A 274 11.92 27.08 16.68
N LEU A 275 12.34 26.18 15.79
CA LEU A 275 13.72 25.80 15.58
C LEU A 275 14.19 26.16 14.18
N THR A 276 13.50 27.05 13.46
CA THR A 276 13.81 27.33 12.06
C THR A 276 14.00 28.81 11.79
N PHE A 277 15.19 29.18 11.30
CA PHE A 277 15.44 30.48 10.69
C PHE A 277 15.55 30.33 9.18
N SER A 278 14.67 31.00 8.44
CA SER A 278 14.64 30.92 6.97
C SER A 278 14.63 32.31 6.33
N THR A 279 15.49 32.51 5.35
CA THR A 279 15.46 33.71 4.48
C THR A 279 14.64 33.51 3.20
N CYS A 280 14.05 32.32 3.05
CA CYS A 280 13.22 31.92 1.91
C CYS A 280 11.76 31.82 2.36
N LYS A 281 10.91 32.71 1.83
CA LYS A 281 9.50 32.89 2.24
C LYS A 281 8.68 31.59 2.29
N HIS A 282 8.94 30.65 1.39
CA HIS A 282 8.17 29.41 1.22
C HIS A 282 8.87 28.17 1.78
N VAL A 283 9.97 28.36 2.51
CA VAL A 283 10.69 27.30 3.23
C VAL A 283 10.50 27.57 4.71
N THR A 284 9.51 26.90 5.30
CA THR A 284 9.07 27.09 6.69
C THR A 284 9.15 25.78 7.45
N GLN A 285 9.22 25.86 8.78
CA GLN A 285 9.15 24.70 9.67
C GLN A 285 7.89 23.88 9.42
N ASP A 286 6.73 24.55 9.36
CA ASP A 286 5.44 23.90 9.11
C ASP A 286 5.40 23.18 7.76
N GLY A 287 6.05 23.74 6.74
CA GLY A 287 6.15 23.06 5.44
C GLY A 287 7.03 21.81 5.51
N VAL A 288 8.12 21.82 6.27
CA VAL A 288 8.94 20.62 6.50
C VAL A 288 8.15 19.59 7.30
N GLN A 289 7.49 20.02 8.38
CA GLN A 289 6.61 19.19 9.20
C GLN A 289 5.51 18.52 8.34
N GLN A 290 4.85 19.28 7.47
CA GLN A 290 3.82 18.79 6.56
C GLN A 290 4.34 17.76 5.57
N ILE A 291 5.52 18.00 4.98
CA ILE A 291 6.14 17.01 4.08
C ILE A 291 6.42 15.73 4.85
N LEU A 292 7.08 15.81 6.01
CA LEU A 292 7.45 14.64 6.80
C LEU A 292 6.24 13.79 7.19
N THR A 293 5.15 14.40 7.65
CA THR A 293 3.95 13.65 8.04
C THR A 293 3.26 12.99 6.84
N GLN A 294 3.44 13.54 5.64
CA GLN A 294 2.90 12.96 4.40
C GLN A 294 3.78 11.88 3.79
N ILE A 295 5.01 11.67 4.29
CA ILE A 295 5.88 10.62 3.75
C ILE A 295 5.28 9.24 4.04
N PRO A 296 5.12 8.43 2.99
CA PRO A 296 4.76 7.04 3.13
C PRO A 296 5.49 6.21 4.17
N GLY A 297 4.79 5.78 5.22
CA GLY A 297 5.23 4.67 6.08
C GLY A 297 6.22 5.08 7.14
N ILE A 298 6.42 6.39 7.24
CA ILE A 298 7.38 7.01 8.13
C ILE A 298 6.94 6.97 9.60
N ALA A 299 5.66 6.72 9.92
CA ALA A 299 5.11 7.00 11.25
C ALA A 299 5.96 6.46 12.43
N PRO A 300 6.36 5.18 12.48
CA PRO A 300 7.22 4.68 13.56
C PRO A 300 8.59 5.37 13.64
N GLN A 301 9.17 5.72 12.49
CA GLN A 301 10.44 6.42 12.42
C GLN A 301 10.28 7.90 12.80
N LEU A 302 9.15 8.51 12.41
CA LEU A 302 8.81 9.90 12.70
C LEU A 302 8.58 10.12 14.19
N GLU A 303 7.95 9.17 14.88
CA GLU A 303 7.77 9.22 16.34
C GLU A 303 9.12 9.18 17.07
N LYS A 304 10.01 8.27 16.67
CA LYS A 304 11.38 8.22 17.21
C LYS A 304 12.15 9.50 16.88
N PHE A 305 11.97 10.02 15.67
CA PHE A 305 12.61 11.26 15.25
C PHE A 305 12.10 12.49 16.01
N ALA A 306 10.80 12.57 16.27
CA ALA A 306 10.19 13.61 17.10
C ALA A 306 10.74 13.54 18.54
N ARG A 307 10.83 12.34 19.14
CA ARG A 307 11.45 12.14 20.46
C ARG A 307 12.92 12.59 20.49
N TYR A 308 13.66 12.33 19.42
CA TYR A 308 15.03 12.83 19.29
C TYR A 308 15.06 14.37 19.23
N MET A 309 14.21 14.99 18.41
CA MET A 309 14.14 16.45 18.31
C MET A 309 13.66 17.11 19.60
N GLU A 310 12.86 16.43 20.42
CA GLU A 310 12.46 16.86 21.75
C GLU A 310 13.62 16.76 22.76
N ALA A 311 14.35 15.64 22.78
CA ALA A 311 15.51 15.45 23.65
C ALA A 311 16.66 16.41 23.30
N HIS A 312 16.89 16.60 22.00
CA HIS A 312 18.01 17.36 21.44
C HIS A 312 17.54 18.37 20.38
N PRO A 313 16.89 19.48 20.79
CA PRO A 313 16.36 20.48 19.87
C PRO A 313 17.43 21.05 18.94
N THR A 314 17.38 20.65 17.67
CA THR A 314 18.38 21.05 16.66
C THR A 314 17.84 22.20 15.82
N LYS A 315 18.49 23.37 15.91
CA LYS A 315 18.12 24.56 15.13
C LYS A 315 18.48 24.40 13.66
N THR A 316 17.69 24.97 12.75
CA THR A 316 17.91 24.87 11.30
C THR A 316 17.99 26.26 10.67
N LEU A 317 19.04 26.48 9.88
CA LEU A 317 19.21 27.68 9.06
C LEU A 317 18.94 27.36 7.59
N PHE A 318 17.81 27.81 7.02
CA PHE A 318 17.56 27.77 5.58
C PHE A 318 17.99 29.08 4.93
N LEU A 319 19.17 29.07 4.29
CA LEU A 319 19.80 30.28 3.76
C LEU A 319 20.04 30.19 2.25
N LYS A 320 20.00 31.33 1.56
CA LYS A 320 20.35 31.39 0.13
C LYS A 320 21.84 31.23 -0.06
N GLN A 321 22.23 30.71 -1.23
CA GLN A 321 23.65 30.60 -1.60
C GLN A 321 24.42 31.93 -1.45
N THR A 322 23.79 33.05 -1.79
CA THR A 322 24.40 34.39 -1.73
C THR A 322 24.57 34.92 -0.30
N GLU A 323 23.91 34.30 0.67
CA GLU A 323 23.91 34.66 2.09
C GLU A 323 24.91 33.82 2.90
N GLN A 324 25.51 32.79 2.31
CA GLN A 324 26.48 31.90 2.96
C GLN A 324 27.95 32.24 2.62
N GLY A 325 28.17 33.20 1.70
CA GLY A 325 29.50 33.61 1.25
C GLY A 325 30.17 34.68 2.12
N ARG A 326 31.13 35.43 1.55
CA ARG A 326 31.81 36.59 2.20
C ARG A 326 31.15 37.96 1.94
N GLY A 327 29.98 37.98 1.28
CA GLY A 327 29.38 39.23 0.79
C GLY A 327 28.48 39.94 1.82
N ARG A 328 28.11 41.19 1.51
CA ARG A 328 27.23 42.04 2.33
C ARG A 328 25.90 41.39 2.73
N ASN A 329 25.33 40.52 1.88
CA ASN A 329 24.09 39.80 2.20
C ASN A 329 24.28 38.83 3.36
N ALA A 330 25.44 38.16 3.43
CA ALA A 330 25.79 37.31 4.54
C ALA A 330 26.02 38.14 5.82
N ASP A 331 26.66 39.30 5.72
CA ASP A 331 26.94 40.14 6.90
C ASP A 331 25.67 40.68 7.57
N LYS A 332 24.64 41.00 6.78
CA LYS A 332 23.32 41.42 7.29
C LYS A 332 22.62 40.36 8.15
N LEU A 333 22.96 39.09 7.97
CA LEU A 333 22.35 37.99 8.73
C LEU A 333 23.05 37.73 10.08
N ALA A 334 24.22 38.33 10.33
CA ALA A 334 25.03 38.00 11.50
C ALA A 334 24.27 38.25 12.81
N GLU A 335 23.55 39.37 12.88
CA GLU A 335 22.77 39.74 14.06
C GLU A 335 21.48 38.91 14.23
N PRO A 336 20.58 38.80 13.23
CA PRO A 336 19.38 37.97 13.39
C PRO A 336 19.69 36.48 13.57
N VAL A 337 20.69 35.93 12.88
CA VAL A 337 21.14 34.54 13.10
C VAL A 337 21.80 34.39 14.48
N GLY A 338 22.55 35.39 14.94
CA GLY A 338 23.13 35.39 16.29
C GLY A 338 22.06 35.37 17.38
N GLN A 339 21.02 36.19 17.25
CA GLN A 339 19.86 36.16 18.15
C GLN A 339 19.17 34.79 18.13
N PHE A 340 18.92 34.25 16.93
CA PHE A 340 18.27 32.95 16.77
C PHE A 340 19.08 31.79 17.35
N LEU A 341 20.39 31.73 17.08
CA LEU A 341 21.25 30.67 17.61
C LEU A 341 21.67 30.87 19.07
N GLY A 342 21.55 32.09 19.60
CA GLY A 342 21.99 32.43 20.96
C GLY A 342 23.50 32.70 21.06
N MET A 343 24.10 33.27 20.01
CA MET A 343 25.54 33.55 19.96
C MET A 343 25.85 34.97 19.45
N PRO A 344 27.03 35.55 19.79
CA PRO A 344 27.40 36.87 19.32
C PRO A 344 27.44 36.96 17.78
N PRO A 345 27.11 38.11 17.16
CA PRO A 345 27.03 38.25 15.70
C PRO A 345 28.30 37.82 14.95
N ARG A 346 29.48 38.08 15.51
CA ARG A 346 30.75 37.62 14.91
C ARG A 346 30.87 36.10 14.86
N GLN A 347 30.40 35.40 15.89
CA GLN A 347 30.41 33.93 15.93
C GLN A 347 29.34 33.36 15.00
N ALA A 348 28.14 33.94 15.00
CA ALA A 348 27.06 33.59 14.07
C ALA A 348 27.52 33.73 12.62
N ARG A 349 28.26 34.80 12.29
CA ARG A 349 28.78 35.01 10.93
C ARG A 349 29.63 33.85 10.41
N SER A 350 30.41 33.21 11.30
CA SER A 350 31.17 32.00 10.98
C SER A 350 30.29 30.76 10.94
N ALA A 351 29.21 30.72 11.72
CA ALA A 351 28.31 29.57 11.82
C ALA A 351 27.67 29.16 10.49
N TYR A 352 27.36 30.13 9.62
CA TYR A 352 26.77 29.92 8.30
C TYR A 352 27.70 30.27 7.12
N TYR A 353 29.00 30.47 7.37
CA TYR A 353 29.96 30.76 6.31
C TYR A 353 30.44 29.48 5.61
N MET A 354 30.29 29.42 4.29
CA MET A 354 30.81 28.33 3.45
C MET A 354 31.71 28.91 2.34
N PRO A 355 33.03 28.63 2.34
CA PRO A 355 33.97 29.13 1.33
C PRO A 355 33.57 28.85 -0.11
N ASN A 356 32.91 27.71 -0.36
CA ASN A 356 32.43 27.32 -1.68
C ASN A 356 30.94 26.93 -1.66
N ALA A 357 30.08 27.88 -1.24
CA ALA A 357 28.63 27.68 -1.12
C ALA A 357 27.93 27.18 -2.39
N ARG A 358 28.58 27.28 -3.56
CA ARG A 358 28.07 26.69 -4.81
C ARG A 358 28.00 25.16 -4.76
N ARG A 359 28.97 24.50 -4.12
CA ARG A 359 29.12 23.03 -4.15
C ARG A 359 28.42 22.30 -3.00
N ALA A 360 28.12 22.98 -1.90
CA ALA A 360 27.46 22.38 -0.74
C ALA A 360 25.97 22.69 -0.72
N ASN A 361 25.13 21.68 -0.50
CA ASN A 361 23.68 21.86 -0.36
C ASN A 361 23.23 21.95 1.11
N GLY A 362 24.06 21.46 2.02
CA GLY A 362 23.92 21.60 3.46
C GLY A 362 25.27 21.33 4.13
N TRP A 363 25.35 21.61 5.43
CA TRP A 363 26.42 21.11 6.29
C TRP A 363 26.01 21.15 7.76
N THR A 364 26.71 20.32 8.54
CA THR A 364 26.47 20.15 9.96
C THR A 364 27.75 20.38 10.77
N PRO A 365 27.79 21.39 11.65
CA PRO A 365 28.82 21.52 12.65
C PRO A 365 28.50 20.59 13.85
N LEU A 366 29.22 19.48 13.94
CA LEU A 366 28.90 18.37 14.84
C LEU A 366 28.76 18.77 16.32
N VAL A 367 29.60 19.69 16.80
CA VAL A 367 29.62 20.11 18.22
C VAL A 367 28.44 21.02 18.59
N PHE A 368 27.81 21.69 17.63
CA PHE A 368 26.70 22.61 17.90
C PHE A 368 25.35 21.99 17.53
N ASP A 369 24.29 22.42 18.19
CA ASP A 369 22.92 21.93 17.94
C ASP A 369 22.21 22.74 16.84
N TYR A 370 22.88 22.90 15.71
CA TYR A 370 22.24 23.46 14.53
C TYR A 370 22.74 22.83 13.23
N VAL A 371 21.96 22.98 12.16
CA VAL A 371 22.31 22.60 10.79
C VAL A 371 22.09 23.77 9.85
N VAL A 372 22.82 23.79 8.74
CA VAL A 372 22.63 24.80 7.69
C VAL A 372 22.26 24.10 6.39
N VAL A 373 21.16 24.54 5.78
CA VAL A 373 20.67 23.99 4.52
C VAL A 373 20.52 25.12 3.51
N LYS A 374 21.08 24.91 2.32
CA LYS A 374 20.98 25.86 1.21
C LYS A 374 19.62 25.75 0.56
N ALA A 375 18.87 26.84 0.61
CA ALA A 375 17.58 27.00 -0.08
C ALA A 375 17.67 28.07 -1.18
N LYS A 376 16.74 28.06 -2.12
CA LYS A 376 16.56 29.11 -3.12
C LYS A 376 15.33 29.92 -2.79
N ALA A 377 15.32 31.19 -3.22
CA ALA A 377 14.14 32.04 -3.09
C ALA A 377 12.91 31.47 -3.84
N SER A 378 13.14 30.66 -4.87
CA SER A 378 12.12 30.00 -5.67
C SER A 378 11.64 28.67 -5.11
N ASP A 379 12.31 28.12 -4.08
CA ASP A 379 11.93 26.82 -3.53
C ASP A 379 10.56 26.92 -2.87
N LYS A 380 9.70 25.94 -3.16
CA LYS A 380 8.37 25.80 -2.56
C LYS A 380 8.28 24.39 -2.01
N LEU A 381 8.10 24.27 -0.70
CA LEU A 381 7.94 22.97 -0.04
C LEU A 381 6.69 22.22 -0.55
N SER A 382 5.66 22.94 -0.99
CA SER A 382 4.47 22.37 -1.64
C SER A 382 4.75 21.61 -2.95
N ASN A 383 5.93 21.78 -3.56
CA ASN A 383 6.32 21.09 -4.79
C ASN A 383 7.10 19.80 -4.51
N ILE A 384 7.40 19.51 -3.24
CA ILE A 384 8.09 18.28 -2.85
C ILE A 384 7.07 17.17 -2.77
N ASP A 385 7.35 16.06 -3.43
CA ASP A 385 6.49 14.88 -3.46
C ASP A 385 6.96 13.86 -2.41
N PRO A 386 6.22 13.69 -1.29
CA PRO A 386 6.60 12.77 -0.22
C PRO A 386 6.67 11.31 -0.68
N ASP A 387 5.91 10.92 -1.70
CA ASP A 387 5.93 9.56 -2.25
C ASP A 387 7.22 9.27 -2.97
N ILE A 388 7.65 10.25 -3.78
CA ILE A 388 8.90 10.13 -4.51
C ILE A 388 10.08 10.15 -3.53
N MET A 389 9.97 10.84 -2.39
CA MET A 389 10.99 10.76 -1.31
C MET A 389 11.12 9.33 -0.76
N ALA A 390 10.01 8.65 -0.46
CA ALA A 390 10.03 7.25 -0.01
C ALA A 390 10.49 6.29 -1.11
N ALA A 391 10.05 6.52 -2.35
CA ALA A 391 10.43 5.72 -3.53
C ALA A 391 11.92 5.88 -3.89
N ALA A 392 12.55 6.99 -3.52
CA ALA A 392 13.97 7.23 -3.76
C ALA A 392 14.86 6.16 -3.07
N VAL A 393 14.45 5.62 -1.93
CA VAL A 393 15.18 4.53 -1.26
C VAL A 393 15.16 3.25 -2.09
N ASP A 394 14.00 2.90 -2.66
CA ASP A 394 13.85 1.74 -3.54
C ASP A 394 14.64 1.90 -4.84
N ALA A 395 14.58 3.09 -5.44
CA ALA A 395 15.35 3.43 -6.63
C ALA A 395 16.87 3.33 -6.38
N ALA A 396 17.36 3.87 -5.25
CA ALA A 396 18.76 3.77 -4.85
C ALA A 396 19.20 2.31 -4.65
N ALA A 397 18.39 1.50 -3.96
CA ALA A 397 18.67 0.07 -3.75
C ALA A 397 18.70 -0.73 -5.06
N ARG A 398 17.80 -0.43 -6.01
CA ARG A 398 17.81 -1.05 -7.34
C ARG A 398 19.04 -0.62 -8.15
N ALA A 399 19.36 0.66 -8.14
CA ALA A 399 20.52 1.22 -8.84
C ALA A 399 21.83 0.61 -8.33
N HIS A 400 21.95 0.43 -7.01
CA HIS A 400 23.06 -0.30 -6.38
C HIS A 400 23.18 -1.73 -6.90
N ALA A 401 22.06 -2.47 -6.97
CA ALA A 401 22.06 -3.88 -7.41
C ALA A 401 22.53 -4.06 -8.86
N VAL A 402 22.31 -3.07 -9.72
CA VAL A 402 22.75 -3.09 -11.14
C VAL A 402 24.05 -2.32 -11.38
N GLY A 403 24.67 -1.76 -10.34
CA GLY A 403 25.91 -0.99 -10.44
C GLY A 403 25.79 0.41 -11.07
N ASP A 404 24.58 0.96 -11.24
CA ASP A 404 24.39 2.32 -11.76
C ASP A 404 24.45 3.36 -10.64
N SER A 405 25.62 3.98 -10.46
CA SER A 405 25.83 5.02 -9.45
C SER A 405 25.86 6.45 -10.03
N SER A 406 25.53 6.62 -11.31
CA SER A 406 25.76 7.89 -12.02
C SER A 406 24.78 8.99 -11.61
N ARG A 407 23.47 8.71 -11.69
CA ARG A 407 22.39 9.62 -11.30
C ARG A 407 21.83 9.35 -9.90
N PHE A 408 22.21 8.22 -9.31
CA PHE A 408 21.75 7.72 -8.00
C PHE A 408 22.85 7.77 -6.94
N PHE A 409 23.77 8.74 -7.06
CA PHE A 409 24.96 8.78 -6.21
C PHE A 409 24.65 9.15 -4.75
N SER A 410 23.48 9.73 -4.44
CA SER A 410 22.93 9.98 -3.08
C SER A 410 21.39 9.86 -3.13
N LEU A 411 20.70 9.77 -1.99
CA LEU A 411 19.23 9.79 -1.93
C LEU A 411 18.66 11.12 -2.44
N ARG A 412 19.34 12.23 -2.15
CA ARG A 412 18.99 13.53 -2.74
C ARG A 412 19.04 13.49 -4.27
N ALA A 413 20.15 13.01 -4.83
CA ALA A 413 20.30 12.92 -6.28
C ALA A 413 19.30 11.94 -6.90
N THR A 414 19.01 10.84 -6.20
CA THR A 414 18.01 9.86 -6.60
C THR A 414 16.62 10.48 -6.67
N TYR A 415 16.22 11.22 -5.65
CA TYR A 415 14.96 11.97 -5.64
C TYR A 415 14.90 12.98 -6.80
N ASP A 416 15.94 13.81 -6.96
CA ASP A 416 16.02 14.80 -8.05
C ASP A 416 15.93 14.12 -9.45
N ALA A 417 16.49 12.91 -9.60
CA ALA A 417 16.41 12.12 -10.82
C ALA A 417 15.00 11.57 -11.11
N LEU A 418 14.22 11.24 -10.08
CA LEU A 418 12.85 10.73 -10.21
C LEU A 418 11.85 11.84 -10.53
N VAL A 419 11.99 13.01 -9.91
CA VAL A 419 11.11 14.17 -10.17
C VAL A 419 11.45 14.93 -11.44
N GLY A 420 12.64 14.73 -12.01
CA GLY A 420 13.10 15.44 -13.21
C GLY A 420 13.48 16.91 -12.97
N GLU A 421 13.57 17.33 -11.71
CA GLU A 421 13.92 18.69 -11.30
C GLU A 421 15.10 18.71 -10.33
N SER A 422 16.04 19.64 -10.51
CA SER A 422 17.28 19.70 -9.71
C SER A 422 17.13 20.41 -8.34
N HIS A 423 15.93 20.84 -7.96
CA HIS A 423 15.72 21.70 -6.77
C HIS A 423 14.75 21.13 -5.73
N ALA A 424 14.15 19.98 -6.00
CA ALA A 424 13.06 19.51 -5.16
C ALA A 424 13.51 18.74 -3.89
N GLY A 425 14.74 18.22 -3.79
CA GLY A 425 15.15 17.43 -2.61
C GLY A 425 15.63 18.21 -1.37
N LEU A 426 15.18 19.44 -1.14
CA LEU A 426 15.62 20.28 -0.01
C LEU A 426 15.45 19.55 1.34
N VAL A 427 14.31 18.87 1.52
CA VAL A 427 14.01 18.10 2.74
C VAL A 427 14.91 16.87 2.87
N ASN A 428 15.28 16.18 1.79
CA ASN A 428 16.28 15.10 1.85
C ASN A 428 17.61 15.61 2.38
N THR A 429 18.06 16.78 1.92
CA THR A 429 19.29 17.39 2.42
C THR A 429 19.15 17.76 3.90
N TRP A 430 18.03 18.33 4.32
CA TRP A 430 17.80 18.62 5.73
C TRP A 430 17.82 17.35 6.62
N ILE A 431 17.13 16.28 6.22
CA ILE A 431 17.16 15.00 6.94
C ILE A 431 18.59 14.46 7.05
N HIS A 432 19.36 14.56 5.96
CA HIS A 432 20.76 14.15 5.93
C HIS A 432 21.61 14.91 6.95
N GLU A 433 21.49 16.24 6.99
CA GLU A 433 22.22 17.06 7.97
C GLU A 433 21.81 16.71 9.41
N ILE A 434 20.52 16.49 9.68
CA ILE A 434 20.08 16.04 11.00
C ILE A 434 20.62 14.63 11.30
N GLY A 435 20.80 13.76 10.31
CA GLY A 435 21.44 12.46 10.46
C GLY A 435 22.86 12.53 11.04
N HIS A 436 23.64 13.56 10.69
CA HIS A 436 24.93 13.81 11.33
C HIS A 436 24.79 14.19 12.82
N GLN A 437 23.76 14.97 13.17
CA GLN A 437 23.46 15.34 14.56
C GLN A 437 23.08 14.10 15.38
N VAL A 438 22.21 13.24 14.84
CA VAL A 438 21.84 11.95 15.47
C VAL A 438 23.08 11.08 15.68
N HIS A 439 23.94 10.94 14.66
CA HIS A 439 25.19 10.19 14.77
C HIS A 439 26.13 10.74 15.85
N THR A 440 26.20 12.07 15.97
CA THR A 440 27.04 12.74 16.98
C THR A 440 26.50 12.53 18.38
N TRP A 441 25.20 12.70 18.59
CA TRP A 441 24.56 12.42 19.88
C TRP A 441 24.64 10.94 20.27
N ALA A 442 24.69 10.04 19.31
CA ALA A 442 24.97 8.62 19.53
C ALA A 442 26.45 8.31 19.83
N GLU A 443 27.30 9.32 20.08
CA GLU A 443 28.73 9.21 20.37
C GLU A 443 29.60 8.70 19.20
N LEU A 444 29.21 9.02 17.96
CA LEU A 444 30.00 8.76 16.74
C LEU A 444 30.48 7.31 16.56
N PRO A 445 29.60 6.29 16.67
CA PRO A 445 29.97 4.90 16.41
C PRO A 445 30.50 4.71 14.99
N GLN A 446 31.36 3.70 14.83
CA GLN A 446 31.78 3.27 13.50
C GLN A 446 30.67 2.48 12.80
N PRO A 447 30.61 2.51 11.45
CA PRO A 447 29.62 1.74 10.72
C PRO A 447 29.73 0.25 11.05
N PRO A 448 28.62 -0.47 11.28
CA PRO A 448 28.64 -1.90 11.55
C PRO A 448 29.07 -2.73 10.33
N THR A 449 29.13 -2.12 9.15
CA THR A 449 29.44 -2.77 7.87
C THR A 449 30.03 -1.76 6.88
N THR A 450 30.76 -2.25 5.89
CA THR A 450 31.26 -1.45 4.76
C THR A 450 30.26 -1.34 3.61
N LYS A 451 29.13 -2.06 3.66
CA LYS A 451 28.06 -1.95 2.65
C LYS A 451 27.49 -0.54 2.66
N ALA A 452 27.27 0.02 1.49
CA ALA A 452 26.82 1.39 1.33
C ALA A 452 25.72 1.46 0.26
N LEU A 453 24.55 2.01 0.61
CA LEU A 453 23.39 2.06 -0.28
C LEU A 453 23.67 2.93 -1.51
N THR A 454 24.30 4.08 -1.30
CA THR A 454 24.65 5.06 -2.35
C THR A 454 26.16 5.29 -2.42
N ARG A 455 26.67 5.77 -3.56
CA ARG A 455 28.09 6.13 -3.70
C ARG A 455 28.53 7.21 -2.71
N TYR A 456 27.62 8.11 -2.35
CA TYR A 456 27.86 9.15 -1.36
C TYR A 456 28.01 8.55 0.04
N SER A 457 27.16 7.57 0.39
CA SER A 457 27.27 6.85 1.66
C SER A 457 28.55 6.02 1.82
N SER A 458 29.32 5.77 0.74
CA SER A 458 30.62 5.10 0.83
C SER A 458 31.81 6.06 1.01
N ALA A 459 31.57 7.37 1.13
CA ALA A 459 32.65 8.37 1.16
C ALA A 459 33.47 8.33 2.46
N ASN A 460 32.80 8.32 3.61
CA ASN A 460 33.41 8.19 4.94
C ASN A 460 32.34 7.79 5.98
N SER A 461 32.74 7.59 7.23
CA SER A 461 31.84 7.16 8.31
C SER A 461 30.69 8.15 8.57
N TYR A 462 30.94 9.46 8.55
CA TYR A 462 29.90 10.46 8.79
C TYR A 462 28.85 10.44 7.69
N GLU A 463 29.29 10.42 6.43
CA GLU A 463 28.39 10.35 5.28
C GLU A 463 27.63 9.03 5.25
N TRP A 464 28.29 7.92 5.63
CA TRP A 464 27.62 6.62 5.76
C TRP A 464 26.44 6.70 6.72
N HIS A 465 26.63 7.32 7.89
CA HIS A 465 25.57 7.45 8.88
C HIS A 465 24.44 8.37 8.42
N ALA A 466 24.76 9.56 7.92
CA ALA A 466 23.75 10.53 7.51
C ALA A 466 22.91 10.06 6.31
N GLU A 467 23.54 9.41 5.32
CA GLU A 467 22.80 8.84 4.18
C GLU A 467 21.89 7.69 4.59
N HIS A 468 22.40 6.71 5.35
CA HIS A 468 21.56 5.59 5.76
C HIS A 468 20.52 5.98 6.80
N PHE A 469 20.76 7.01 7.62
CA PHE A 469 19.73 7.60 8.46
C PHE A 469 18.61 8.19 7.60
N THR A 470 18.96 8.90 6.53
CA THR A 470 17.99 9.41 5.56
C THR A 470 17.21 8.25 4.93
N ALA A 471 17.87 7.16 4.51
CA ALA A 471 17.18 5.98 3.97
C ALA A 471 16.23 5.34 4.99
N TRP A 472 16.68 5.23 6.25
CA TRP A 472 15.90 4.64 7.34
C TRP A 472 14.67 5.48 7.63
N LEU A 473 14.82 6.80 7.75
CA LEU A 473 13.70 7.70 8.00
C LEU A 473 12.71 7.69 6.83
N LEU A 474 13.20 7.77 5.59
CA LEU A 474 12.31 7.83 4.42
C LEU A 474 11.59 6.51 4.11
N ASN A 475 12.24 5.37 4.31
CA ASN A 475 11.65 4.05 4.04
C ASN A 475 12.41 2.90 4.73
N ARG A 476 12.21 2.75 6.04
CA ARG A 476 12.84 1.71 6.87
C ARG A 476 12.58 0.29 6.37
N GLU A 477 11.36 -0.01 5.90
CA GLU A 477 11.02 -1.35 5.39
C GLU A 477 11.83 -1.68 4.14
N ARG A 478 11.92 -0.73 3.20
CA ARG A 478 12.70 -0.95 1.99
C ARG A 478 14.20 -1.04 2.27
N LEU A 479 14.70 -0.24 3.20
CA LEU A 479 16.07 -0.35 3.68
C LEU A 479 16.32 -1.74 4.28
N ALA A 480 15.40 -2.28 5.08
CA ALA A 480 15.53 -3.62 5.66
C ALA A 480 15.51 -4.74 4.60
N GLN A 481 14.73 -4.58 3.52
CA GLN A 481 14.77 -5.50 2.38
C GLN A 481 16.11 -5.48 1.65
N TRP A 482 16.82 -4.34 1.64
CA TRP A 482 18.17 -4.25 1.06
C TRP A 482 19.23 -4.79 2.03
N ASP A 483 19.18 -4.37 3.30
CA ASP A 483 20.01 -4.89 4.39
C ASP A 483 19.32 -4.69 5.75
N GLU A 484 18.81 -5.79 6.32
CA GLU A 484 18.09 -5.79 7.60
C GLU A 484 18.98 -5.34 8.76
N GLY A 485 20.27 -5.68 8.73
CA GLY A 485 21.23 -5.33 9.77
C GLY A 485 21.41 -3.81 9.87
N ILE A 486 21.45 -3.12 8.74
CA ILE A 486 21.54 -1.65 8.70
C ILE A 486 20.23 -1.02 9.22
N ALA A 487 19.05 -1.54 8.84
CA ALA A 487 17.79 -1.01 9.35
C ALA A 487 17.66 -1.15 10.87
N LEU A 488 18.01 -2.32 11.42
CA LEU A 488 18.02 -2.57 12.86
C LEU A 488 19.07 -1.72 13.60
N TYR A 489 20.21 -1.45 12.96
CA TYR A 489 21.23 -0.56 13.49
C TYR A 489 20.66 0.85 13.72
N PHE A 490 19.96 1.43 12.74
CA PHE A 490 19.37 2.76 12.91
C PHE A 490 18.18 2.79 13.88
N ASP A 491 17.43 1.68 13.99
CA ASP A 491 16.40 1.53 15.02
C ASP A 491 16.97 1.67 16.44
N LYS A 492 18.22 1.22 16.65
CA LYS A 492 18.96 1.35 17.91
C LYS A 492 19.69 2.69 18.02
N LEU A 493 20.36 3.13 16.95
CA LEU A 493 21.19 4.34 16.93
C LEU A 493 20.41 5.57 17.40
N ILE A 494 19.17 5.73 16.93
CA ILE A 494 18.34 6.86 17.33
C ILE A 494 17.94 6.81 18.82
N GLU A 495 17.72 5.61 19.37
CA GLU A 495 17.43 5.44 20.80
C GLU A 495 18.68 5.65 21.67
N ASP A 496 19.86 5.33 21.16
CA ASP A 496 21.14 5.67 21.80
C ASP A 496 21.34 7.19 21.81
N ALA A 497 21.08 7.86 20.68
CA ALA A 497 21.12 9.33 20.59
C ALA A 497 20.13 10.00 21.56
N ILE A 498 18.87 9.55 21.59
CA ILE A 498 17.83 10.08 22.51
C ILE A 498 18.26 10.00 23.97
N ARG A 499 18.93 8.92 24.36
CA ARG A 499 19.34 8.68 25.76
C ARG A 499 20.63 9.39 26.16
N SER A 500 21.41 9.84 25.18
CA SER A 500 22.69 10.50 25.42
C SER A 500 22.49 11.85 26.09
N ASP A 501 23.32 12.18 27.08
CA ASP A 501 23.31 13.43 27.82
C ASP A 501 24.44 14.40 27.39
N ARG A 502 25.31 13.95 26.48
CA ARG A 502 26.47 14.73 26.02
C ARG A 502 26.83 14.43 24.57
N LYS A 503 27.37 15.44 23.89
CA LYS A 503 28.09 15.27 22.62
C LYS A 503 29.58 15.02 22.85
N PRO A 504 30.25 14.25 21.99
CA PRO A 504 31.70 14.17 21.98
C PRO A 504 32.31 15.57 21.82
N PRO A 505 33.36 15.93 22.60
CA PRO A 505 34.12 17.15 22.34
C PRO A 505 34.85 17.04 20.99
N ASN A 506 35.08 18.19 20.32
CA ASN A 506 35.72 18.31 18.99
C ASN A 506 36.78 17.21 18.72
N ILE A 507 36.56 16.42 17.66
CA ILE A 507 37.56 15.54 17.03
C ILE A 507 38.36 16.33 16.00
#